data_AF-A0A3M1WVP7-F1
#
_entry.id   AF-A0A3M1WVP7-F1
#
_cell.length_a   1.000
_cell.length_b   1.000
_cell.length_c   1.000
_cell.angle_alpha   90.00
_cell.angle_beta   90.00
_cell.angle_gamma   90.00
#
_symmetry.space_group_name_H-M   'P 1'
#
loop_
_entity.id
_entity.type
_entity.pdbx_description
1 polymer ?
#
loop_
_entity_poly.entity_id
_entity_poly.type
_entity_poly.pdbx_seq_one_letter_code
_entity_poly.pdbx_strand_id
1 'polypeptide(L)'
;AETRALAHMQQALRRFADAQRAFELDWVDKQMLPLEFDSNLPKPEVFREPFAQLASLDQSQHPLLRCGFGTGFPGTTELLYVIGDDDLREAFKKVMAKTKLGDKPGFKKDQKPYQPNVGTFPKSRLLITYPNKQVAPLGWMSWMSQIPGKVTEGTATQATSKTSPQRPPAEPIKPQYPFPNERIRPGTILDAFMFKSPTGPEKKIRVYVGKGRDVDLMISYRANAFLGEIILVEVSAMEGDTVTAVRFKAPKRENR
;
A
#
# COMPACT_ATOMS: atom_id res chain seq x y z
N ALA A 1 -12.60 29.70 27.86
CA ALA A 1 -13.04 29.47 26.46
C ALA A 1 -12.22 28.35 25.80
N GLU A 2 -10.90 28.39 25.94
CA GLU A 2 -9.96 27.40 25.37
C GLU A 2 -10.26 25.94 25.73
N THR A 3 -10.66 25.66 26.97
CA THR A 3 -11.01 24.30 27.43
C THR A 3 -12.23 23.73 26.70
N ARG A 4 -13.20 24.58 26.31
CA ARG A 4 -14.38 24.16 25.55
C ARG A 4 -14.03 23.88 24.08
N ALA A 5 -13.18 24.71 23.49
CA ALA A 5 -12.70 24.51 22.12
C ALA A 5 -11.88 23.22 22.00
N LEU A 6 -10.97 22.96 22.95
CA LEU A 6 -10.18 21.72 22.99
C LEU A 6 -11.06 20.49 23.16
N ALA A 7 -12.02 20.51 24.09
CA ALA A 7 -12.95 19.41 24.28
C ALA A 7 -13.79 19.15 23.02
N HIS A 8 -14.23 20.20 22.34
CA HIS A 8 -14.95 20.08 21.08
C HIS A 8 -14.10 19.45 19.97
N MET A 9 -12.84 19.89 19.81
CA MET A 9 -11.91 19.30 18.83
C MET A 9 -11.66 17.81 19.11
N GLN A 10 -11.41 17.45 20.37
CA GLN A 10 -11.23 16.05 20.76
C GLN A 10 -12.48 15.20 20.47
N GLN A 11 -13.67 15.74 20.75
CA GLN A 11 -14.92 15.05 20.47
C GLN A 11 -15.14 14.87 18.95
N ALA A 12 -14.84 15.89 18.16
CA ALA A 12 -14.94 15.82 16.70
C ALA A 12 -13.99 14.76 16.13
N LEU A 13 -12.73 14.73 16.58
CA LEU A 13 -11.74 13.73 16.16
C LEU A 13 -12.20 12.30 16.50
N ARG A 14 -12.70 12.08 17.73
CA ARG A 14 -13.22 10.77 18.15
C ARG A 14 -14.38 10.32 17.26
N ARG A 15 -15.38 11.18 17.07
CA ARG A 15 -16.55 10.87 16.22
C ARG A 15 -16.15 10.54 14.80
N PHE A 16 -15.21 11.30 14.23
CA PHE A 16 -14.74 11.05 12.88
C PHE A 16 -13.98 9.72 12.77
N ALA A 17 -13.06 9.45 13.72
CA ALA A 17 -12.33 8.20 13.76
C ALA A 17 -13.26 7.00 13.97
N ASP A 18 -14.31 7.13 14.79
CA ASP A 18 -15.33 6.09 14.96
C ASP A 18 -16.13 5.82 13.68
N ALA A 19 -16.55 6.88 12.98
CA ALA A 19 -17.23 6.73 11.71
C ALA A 19 -16.33 6.06 10.67
N GLN A 20 -15.05 6.42 10.61
CA GLN A 20 -14.08 5.78 9.72
C GLN A 20 -13.90 4.30 10.06
N ARG A 21 -13.79 3.97 11.35
CA ARG A 21 -13.62 2.59 11.81
C ARG A 21 -14.84 1.75 11.46
N ALA A 22 -16.03 2.23 11.77
CA ALA A 22 -17.28 1.55 11.45
C ALA A 22 -17.41 1.29 9.94
N PHE A 23 -17.07 2.30 9.12
CA PHE A 23 -17.06 2.18 7.67
C PHE A 23 -16.07 1.13 7.13
N GLU A 24 -14.93 0.94 7.80
CA GLU A 24 -13.97 -0.11 7.42
C GLU A 24 -14.42 -1.51 7.81
N LEU A 25 -14.97 -1.66 9.03
CA LEU A 25 -15.47 -2.93 9.51
C LEU A 25 -16.63 -3.42 8.64
N ASP A 26 -17.57 -2.51 8.33
CA ASP A 26 -18.68 -2.79 7.42
C ASP A 26 -18.21 -3.25 6.04
N TRP A 27 -17.13 -2.64 5.53
CA TRP A 27 -16.54 -3.04 4.27
C TRP A 27 -15.95 -4.45 4.31
N VAL A 28 -15.24 -4.83 5.38
CA VAL A 28 -14.70 -6.20 5.51
C VAL A 28 -15.85 -7.21 5.55
N ASP A 29 -16.86 -6.94 6.36
CA ASP A 29 -17.99 -7.84 6.57
C ASP A 29 -18.82 -8.04 5.29
N LYS A 30 -19.04 -6.97 4.51
CA LYS A 30 -19.88 -7.03 3.31
C LYS A 30 -19.13 -7.36 2.03
N GLN A 31 -17.84 -7.06 1.94
CA GLN A 31 -17.09 -7.14 0.68
C GLN A 31 -15.95 -8.15 0.70
N MET A 32 -15.38 -8.48 1.85
CA MET A 32 -14.20 -9.35 1.91
C MET A 32 -14.52 -10.74 2.44
N LEU A 33 -15.29 -10.83 3.53
CA LEU A 33 -15.69 -12.12 4.12
C LEU A 33 -16.65 -12.95 3.24
N PRO A 34 -17.60 -12.36 2.49
CA PRO A 34 -18.55 -13.13 1.68
C PRO A 34 -18.02 -13.60 0.33
N LEU A 35 -16.80 -13.20 -0.07
CA LEU A 35 -16.25 -13.64 -1.36
C LEU A 35 -15.97 -15.14 -1.30
N GLU A 36 -16.77 -15.94 -1.99
CA GLU A 36 -16.41 -17.32 -2.31
C GLU A 36 -15.19 -17.28 -3.27
N PHE A 37 -14.09 -17.92 -2.87
CA PHE A 37 -12.77 -17.58 -3.39
C PHE A 37 -12.54 -18.02 -4.83
N ASP A 38 -12.23 -17.03 -5.68
CA ASP A 38 -11.20 -17.19 -6.70
C ASP A 38 -9.89 -17.60 -6.01
N SER A 39 -9.27 -18.70 -6.44
CA SER A 39 -8.05 -19.29 -5.87
C SER A 39 -6.85 -18.32 -5.81
N ASN A 40 -6.94 -17.16 -6.47
CA ASN A 40 -5.91 -16.13 -6.49
C ASN A 40 -6.06 -15.04 -5.42
N LEU A 41 -7.14 -15.02 -4.65
CA LEU A 41 -7.37 -14.02 -3.59
C LEU A 41 -6.94 -14.52 -2.20
N PRO A 42 -6.50 -13.62 -1.29
CA PRO A 42 -6.11 -13.98 0.08
C PRO A 42 -7.32 -14.48 0.88
N LYS A 43 -7.24 -15.68 1.47
CA LYS A 43 -8.35 -16.29 2.21
C LYS A 43 -8.89 -15.37 3.32
N PRO A 44 -10.20 -15.38 3.66
CA PRO A 44 -10.83 -14.43 4.60
C PRO A 44 -10.15 -14.39 5.96
N GLU A 45 -9.58 -15.51 6.38
CA GLU A 45 -8.94 -15.66 7.68
C GLU A 45 -7.75 -14.70 7.85
N VAL A 46 -7.11 -14.25 6.76
CA VAL A 46 -5.99 -13.30 6.83
C VAL A 46 -6.44 -11.89 7.26
N PHE A 47 -7.73 -11.58 7.13
CA PHE A 47 -8.31 -10.29 7.51
C PHE A 47 -8.95 -10.33 8.91
N ARG A 48 -9.38 -11.50 9.38
CA ARG A 48 -10.20 -11.61 10.60
C ARG A 48 -9.50 -11.02 11.83
N GLU A 49 -8.27 -11.44 12.09
CA GLU A 49 -7.59 -11.08 13.33
C GLU A 49 -7.22 -9.58 13.42
N PRO A 50 -6.60 -8.95 12.41
CA PRO A 50 -6.25 -7.53 12.51
C PRO A 50 -7.48 -6.61 12.54
N PHE A 51 -8.56 -6.95 11.83
CA PHE A 51 -9.80 -6.16 11.87
C PHE A 51 -10.59 -6.40 13.16
N ALA A 52 -10.54 -7.60 13.74
CA ALA A 52 -11.09 -7.85 15.07
C ALA A 52 -10.33 -7.06 16.16
N GLN A 53 -9.00 -6.97 16.06
CA GLN A 53 -8.20 -6.12 16.94
C GLN A 53 -8.62 -4.65 16.82
N LEU A 54 -8.77 -4.12 15.60
CA LEU A 54 -9.27 -2.77 15.39
C LEU A 54 -10.68 -2.55 15.95
N ALA A 55 -11.58 -3.53 15.77
CA ALA A 55 -12.93 -3.48 16.32
C ALA A 55 -12.94 -3.44 17.85
N SER A 56 -11.99 -4.13 18.50
CA SER A 56 -11.89 -4.24 19.96
C SER A 56 -11.34 -2.99 20.66
N LEU A 57 -10.71 -2.07 19.92
CA LEU A 57 -10.11 -0.87 20.50
C LEU A 57 -11.19 0.12 20.97
N ASP A 58 -11.33 0.33 22.28
CA ASP A 58 -12.20 1.37 22.80
C ASP A 58 -11.56 2.76 22.66
N GLN A 59 -12.25 3.68 21.99
CA GLN A 59 -11.82 5.06 21.81
C GLN A 59 -11.82 5.91 23.09
N SER A 60 -12.56 5.48 24.11
CA SER A 60 -12.52 6.12 25.42
C SER A 60 -11.18 5.88 26.12
N GLN A 61 -10.54 4.73 25.86
CA GLN A 61 -9.28 4.29 26.46
C GLN A 61 -8.08 4.49 25.51
N HIS A 62 -8.32 4.37 24.21
CA HIS A 62 -7.33 4.47 23.14
C HIS A 62 -7.83 5.47 22.10
N PRO A 63 -7.60 6.78 22.27
CA PRO A 63 -8.03 7.77 21.29
C PRO A 63 -7.40 7.45 19.93
N LEU A 64 -8.20 6.94 18.99
CA LEU A 64 -7.72 6.50 17.70
C LEU A 64 -7.79 7.64 16.71
N LEU A 65 -6.78 7.67 15.86
CA LEU A 65 -6.73 8.52 14.69
C LEU A 65 -6.26 7.70 13.50
N ARG A 66 -6.86 7.97 12.35
CA ARG A 66 -6.36 7.45 11.09
C ARG A 66 -5.63 8.55 10.35
N CYS A 67 -4.39 8.30 9.94
CA CYS A 67 -3.53 9.32 9.36
C CYS A 67 -2.70 8.82 8.17
N GLY A 68 -2.13 9.79 7.45
CA GLY A 68 -1.23 9.55 6.33
C GLY A 68 -1.93 8.92 5.12
N PHE A 69 -1.14 8.30 4.25
CA PHE A 69 -1.64 7.68 3.02
C PHE A 69 -2.70 6.61 3.27
N GLY A 70 -2.65 5.94 4.43
CA GLY A 70 -3.57 4.86 4.79
C GLY A 70 -5.02 5.30 4.92
N THR A 71 -5.32 6.57 5.14
CA THR A 71 -6.70 7.08 5.33
C THR A 71 -7.60 6.86 4.12
N GLY A 72 -7.02 6.89 2.92
CA GLY A 72 -7.74 6.81 1.66
C GLY A 72 -8.81 7.92 1.53
N PHE A 73 -9.69 7.75 0.53
CA PHE A 73 -10.74 8.72 0.24
C PHE A 73 -11.68 9.02 1.43
N PRO A 74 -12.12 8.04 2.25
CA PRO A 74 -13.02 8.33 3.37
C PRO A 74 -12.38 9.16 4.49
N GLY A 75 -11.05 9.21 4.56
CA GLY A 75 -10.33 10.00 5.57
C GLY A 75 -9.68 11.28 5.06
N THR A 76 -9.79 11.57 3.77
CA THR A 76 -9.33 12.84 3.18
C THR A 76 -10.48 13.69 2.63
N THR A 77 -11.71 13.19 2.70
CA THR A 77 -12.91 13.85 2.16
C THR A 77 -14.07 13.74 3.15
N GLU A 78 -15.11 14.55 2.93
CA GLU A 78 -16.38 14.49 3.66
C GLU A 78 -17.28 13.31 3.24
N LEU A 79 -16.72 12.25 2.66
CA LEU A 79 -17.50 11.12 2.14
C LEU A 79 -18.45 10.55 3.21
N LEU A 80 -17.96 10.36 4.44
CA LEU A 80 -18.75 9.75 5.51
C LEU A 80 -19.97 10.59 5.89
N TYR A 81 -19.84 11.92 5.83
CA TYR A 81 -20.96 12.83 6.00
C TYR A 81 -21.94 12.72 4.82
N VAL A 82 -21.43 12.77 3.59
CA VAL A 82 -22.24 12.71 2.36
C VAL A 82 -23.02 11.40 2.23
N ILE A 83 -22.43 10.27 2.59
CA ILE A 83 -23.11 8.97 2.51
C ILE A 83 -23.98 8.70 3.74
N GLY A 84 -23.85 9.45 4.82
CA GLY A 84 -24.66 9.31 6.04
C GLY A 84 -26.05 9.93 5.91
N ASP A 85 -26.25 10.82 4.94
CA ASP A 85 -27.50 11.51 4.64
C ASP A 85 -28.08 10.99 3.31
N ASP A 86 -29.37 10.65 3.28
CA ASP A 86 -29.99 10.00 2.11
C ASP A 86 -30.08 10.93 0.89
N ASP A 87 -30.36 12.22 1.10
CA ASP A 87 -30.46 13.21 0.02
C ASP A 87 -29.07 13.48 -0.59
N LEU A 88 -28.05 13.65 0.27
CA LEU A 88 -26.67 13.81 -0.16
C LEU A 88 -26.13 12.55 -0.83
N ARG A 89 -26.50 11.36 -0.34
CA ARG A 89 -26.11 10.07 -0.92
C ARG A 89 -26.62 9.94 -2.35
N GLU A 90 -27.87 10.31 -2.63
CA GLU A 90 -28.43 10.29 -3.98
C GLU A 90 -27.83 11.37 -4.89
N ALA A 91 -27.53 12.55 -4.35
CA ALA A 91 -26.78 13.57 -5.08
C ALA A 91 -25.38 13.07 -5.46
N PHE A 92 -24.69 12.42 -4.53
CA PHE A 92 -23.36 11.85 -4.75
C PHE A 92 -23.37 10.74 -5.80
N LYS A 93 -24.39 9.89 -5.81
CA LYS A 93 -24.60 8.88 -6.87
C LYS A 93 -24.67 9.50 -8.26
N LYS A 94 -25.35 10.65 -8.41
CA LYS A 94 -25.39 11.41 -9.68
C LYS A 94 -24.01 11.97 -10.04
N VAL A 95 -23.27 12.49 -9.08
CA VAL A 95 -21.89 12.96 -9.28
C VAL A 95 -21.01 11.81 -9.77
N MET A 96 -21.05 10.66 -9.10
CA MET A 96 -20.31 9.47 -9.53
C MET A 96 -20.68 9.05 -10.95
N ALA A 97 -21.97 9.05 -11.32
CA ALA A 97 -22.42 8.69 -12.67
C ALA A 97 -21.82 9.60 -13.76
N LYS A 98 -21.76 10.90 -13.48
CA LYS A 98 -21.27 11.94 -14.39
C LYS A 98 -19.75 11.95 -14.51
N THR A 99 -19.05 11.81 -13.39
CA THR A 99 -17.58 11.87 -13.35
C THR A 99 -16.92 10.51 -13.58
N LYS A 100 -17.71 9.42 -13.61
CA LYS A 100 -17.22 8.04 -13.60
C LYS A 100 -16.32 7.74 -12.39
N LEU A 101 -16.55 8.44 -11.27
CA LEU A 101 -15.81 8.21 -10.03
C LEU A 101 -16.11 6.81 -9.49
N GLY A 102 -15.10 5.97 -9.35
CA GLY A 102 -15.23 4.56 -8.95
C GLY A 102 -15.33 3.57 -10.12
N ASP A 103 -15.25 4.07 -11.36
CA ASP A 103 -15.06 3.25 -12.55
C ASP A 103 -13.60 2.82 -12.69
N LYS A 104 -13.35 1.67 -13.32
CA LYS A 104 -11.99 1.13 -13.44
C LYS A 104 -11.26 1.86 -14.58
N PRO A 105 -10.02 2.33 -14.34
CA PRO A 105 -9.25 3.02 -15.37
C PRO A 105 -9.00 2.09 -16.58
N GLY A 106 -9.20 2.62 -17.79
CA GLY A 106 -9.00 1.87 -19.04
C GLY A 106 -10.19 1.05 -19.55
N PHE A 107 -11.40 1.24 -18.99
CA PHE A 107 -12.61 0.62 -19.52
C PHE A 107 -12.90 1.05 -20.98
N LYS A 108 -13.01 0.07 -21.89
CA LYS A 108 -13.30 0.27 -23.33
C LYS A 108 -14.80 0.45 -23.57
N LYS A 109 -15.16 1.07 -24.71
CA LYS A 109 -16.54 1.41 -25.14
C LYS A 109 -17.54 0.24 -25.17
N ASP A 110 -17.07 -1.01 -25.20
CA ASP A 110 -17.91 -2.19 -25.47
C ASP A 110 -18.38 -2.94 -24.19
N GLN A 111 -18.14 -2.39 -23.00
CA GLN A 111 -18.63 -2.97 -21.74
C GLN A 111 -19.84 -2.23 -21.16
N LYS A 112 -20.60 -2.92 -20.30
CA LYS A 112 -21.82 -2.41 -19.65
C LYS A 112 -21.61 -0.99 -19.11
N PRO A 113 -22.60 -0.10 -19.29
CA PRO A 113 -22.48 1.28 -18.82
C PRO A 113 -22.20 1.31 -17.32
N TYR A 114 -21.28 2.20 -16.91
CA TYR A 114 -20.89 2.39 -15.52
C TYR A 114 -22.14 2.64 -14.65
N GLN A 115 -22.36 1.76 -13.67
CA GLN A 115 -23.38 1.92 -12.65
C GLN A 115 -22.73 2.30 -11.32
N PRO A 116 -22.97 3.54 -10.82
CA PRO A 116 -22.48 3.95 -9.52
C PRO A 116 -23.08 3.10 -8.41
N ASN A 117 -22.23 2.66 -7.49
CA ASN A 117 -22.66 2.03 -6.26
C ASN A 117 -22.01 2.77 -5.10
N VAL A 118 -22.81 3.61 -4.42
CA VAL A 118 -22.33 4.40 -3.28
C VAL A 118 -22.00 3.50 -2.09
N GLY A 119 -22.76 2.43 -1.87
CA GLY A 119 -22.57 1.52 -0.74
C GLY A 119 -21.25 0.74 -0.79
N THR A 120 -20.67 0.57 -1.97
CA THR A 120 -19.36 -0.09 -2.14
C THR A 120 -18.23 0.88 -2.49
N PHE A 121 -18.52 2.18 -2.53
CA PHE A 121 -17.53 3.21 -2.83
C PHE A 121 -16.80 3.66 -1.55
N PRO A 122 -15.47 3.83 -1.57
CA PRO A 122 -14.57 3.50 -2.67
C PRO A 122 -14.37 1.98 -2.78
N LYS A 123 -14.09 1.46 -3.98
CA LYS A 123 -13.82 0.02 -4.15
C LYS A 123 -12.47 -0.41 -3.60
N SER A 124 -11.48 0.50 -3.60
CA SER A 124 -10.13 0.23 -3.11
C SER A 124 -9.98 0.60 -1.64
N ARG A 125 -9.24 -0.23 -0.90
CA ARG A 125 -8.71 0.09 0.43
C ARG A 125 -7.19 -0.05 0.41
N LEU A 126 -6.53 0.76 1.23
CA LEU A 126 -5.08 0.68 1.42
C LEU A 126 -4.81 -0.17 2.67
N LEU A 127 -4.21 -1.32 2.42
CA LEU A 127 -3.93 -2.34 3.43
C LEU A 127 -2.43 -2.61 3.49
N ILE A 128 -1.98 -3.14 4.61
CA ILE A 128 -0.62 -3.66 4.79
C ILE A 128 -0.67 -5.17 4.96
N THR A 129 0.26 -5.87 4.31
CA THR A 129 0.47 -7.30 4.52
C THR A 129 1.71 -7.48 5.39
N TYR A 130 1.54 -8.10 6.55
CA TYR A 130 2.62 -8.40 7.48
C TYR A 130 3.40 -9.66 7.04
N PRO A 131 4.63 -9.88 7.57
CA PRO A 131 5.42 -11.08 7.25
C PRO A 131 4.71 -12.40 7.56
N ASN A 132 3.82 -12.41 8.55
CA ASN A 132 2.97 -13.55 8.91
C ASN A 132 1.74 -13.73 7.99
N LYS A 133 1.68 -12.99 6.87
CA LYS A 133 0.59 -13.00 5.87
C LYS A 133 -0.75 -12.43 6.37
N GLN A 134 -0.82 -11.88 7.58
CA GLN A 134 -1.99 -11.12 8.02
C GLN A 134 -2.12 -9.83 7.22
N VAL A 135 -3.36 -9.39 6.99
CA VAL A 135 -3.67 -8.17 6.26
C VAL A 135 -4.45 -7.22 7.17
N ALA A 136 -3.92 -6.01 7.37
CA ALA A 136 -4.48 -5.02 8.28
C ALA A 136 -4.74 -3.68 7.57
N PRO A 137 -5.69 -2.88 8.10
CA PRO A 137 -5.93 -1.54 7.58
C PRO A 137 -4.76 -0.61 7.90
N LEU A 138 -4.30 0.15 6.91
CA LEU A 138 -3.19 1.08 7.07
C LEU A 138 -3.64 2.39 7.71
N GLY A 139 -2.77 2.97 8.56
CA GLY A 139 -2.87 4.36 9.01
C GLY A 139 -3.52 4.58 10.37
N TRP A 140 -3.95 3.53 11.07
CA TRP A 140 -4.48 3.63 12.43
C TRP A 140 -3.37 3.85 13.46
N MET A 141 -3.57 4.78 14.37
CA MET A 141 -2.70 5.07 15.51
C MET A 141 -3.51 5.49 16.73
N SER A 142 -2.96 5.29 17.93
CA SER A 142 -3.49 5.86 19.18
C SER A 142 -2.72 7.14 19.52
N TRP A 143 -3.42 8.24 19.84
CA TRP A 143 -2.82 9.57 19.89
C TRP A 143 -2.43 10.11 21.29
N MET A 144 -2.90 9.59 22.45
CA MET A 144 -2.35 9.90 23.81
C MET A 144 -3.15 9.17 24.93
N SER A 145 -2.64 8.86 26.14
CA SER A 145 -1.97 9.71 27.16
C SER A 145 -1.09 8.81 28.08
N GLN A 146 0.16 9.12 28.47
CA GLN A 146 0.55 10.05 29.55
C GLN A 146 2.02 10.53 29.41
N ILE A 147 2.31 11.77 29.81
CA ILE A 147 3.51 12.11 30.59
C ILE A 147 2.96 12.77 31.86
N PRO A 148 3.02 12.10 33.04
CA PRO A 148 4.24 12.10 33.83
C PRO A 148 4.54 10.78 34.56
N GLY A 149 5.79 10.32 34.48
CA GLY A 149 6.40 9.37 35.44
C GLY A 149 6.03 7.90 35.23
N LYS A 150 7.04 7.09 34.87
CA LYS A 150 7.00 5.64 34.63
C LYS A 150 6.19 5.22 33.41
N VAL A 151 6.88 5.25 32.27
CA VAL A 151 6.69 4.28 31.20
C VAL A 151 6.85 2.89 31.81
N THR A 152 5.75 2.21 32.13
CA THR A 152 5.76 0.76 32.26
C THR A 152 5.99 0.21 30.87
N GLU A 153 7.24 -0.12 30.57
CA GLU A 153 7.62 -0.89 29.40
C GLU A 153 6.83 -2.21 29.40
N GLY A 154 5.84 -2.29 28.52
CA GLY A 154 5.07 -3.49 28.22
C GLY A 154 5.11 -3.75 26.73
N THR A 155 6.23 -4.32 26.27
CA THR A 155 6.42 -4.93 24.94
C THR A 155 6.27 -4.03 23.71
N ALA A 156 6.90 -2.86 23.76
CA ALA A 156 7.73 -2.50 22.61
C ALA A 156 8.94 -3.46 22.65
N THR A 157 9.03 -4.40 21.73
CA THR A 157 10.29 -5.10 21.52
C THR A 157 11.32 -4.02 21.25
N GLN A 158 12.21 -3.82 22.22
CA GLN A 158 13.27 -2.84 22.17
C GLN A 158 14.05 -3.05 20.86
N ALA A 159 13.74 -2.23 19.86
CA ALA A 159 14.75 -1.77 18.93
C ALA A 159 15.69 -0.94 19.79
N THR A 160 16.60 -1.64 20.46
CA THR A 160 17.78 -1.01 21.05
C THR A 160 18.40 -0.22 19.92
N SER A 161 18.32 1.10 20.02
CA SER A 161 19.29 2.01 19.48
C SER A 161 20.63 1.70 20.17
N LYS A 162 21.19 0.52 19.87
CA LYS A 162 22.61 0.42 19.65
C LYS A 162 22.84 1.39 18.52
N THR A 163 23.57 2.46 18.82
CA THR A 163 24.38 3.17 17.84
C THR A 163 25.03 2.08 17.00
N SER A 164 24.41 1.77 15.88
CA SER A 164 25.00 0.86 14.92
C SER A 164 26.28 1.60 14.53
N PRO A 165 27.47 0.97 14.65
CA PRO A 165 28.68 1.62 14.18
C PRO A 165 28.36 2.09 12.77
N GLN A 166 28.44 3.41 12.58
CA GLN A 166 28.14 4.07 11.32
C GLN A 166 28.93 3.31 10.28
N ARG A 167 28.23 2.45 9.52
CA ARG A 167 28.89 1.55 8.59
C ARG A 167 29.59 2.49 7.63
N PRO A 168 30.92 2.39 7.45
CA PRO A 168 31.58 3.15 6.40
C PRO A 168 30.79 2.89 5.11
N PRO A 169 30.60 3.92 4.27
CA PRO A 169 29.74 3.87 3.09
C PRO A 169 29.99 2.53 2.39
N ALA A 170 28.95 1.69 2.36
CA ALA A 170 29.08 0.35 1.80
C ALA A 170 29.60 0.52 0.38
N GLU A 171 30.74 -0.09 0.09
CA GLU A 171 31.29 -0.12 -1.26
C GLU A 171 30.17 -0.55 -2.23
N PRO A 172 30.05 0.11 -3.40
CA PRO A 172 28.97 -0.16 -4.34
C PRO A 172 28.91 -1.66 -4.60
N ILE A 173 27.78 -2.28 -4.27
CA ILE A 173 27.53 -3.71 -4.49
C ILE A 173 27.76 -3.95 -5.99
N LYS A 174 28.83 -4.68 -6.31
CA LYS A 174 29.18 -4.96 -7.70
C LYS A 174 28.12 -5.89 -8.28
N PRO A 175 27.47 -5.54 -9.40
CA PRO A 175 26.47 -6.40 -10.02
C PRO A 175 27.10 -7.74 -10.38
N GLN A 176 26.41 -8.84 -10.06
CA GLN A 176 26.81 -10.15 -10.53
C GLN A 176 26.31 -10.32 -11.96
N TYR A 177 27.20 -10.68 -12.86
CA TYR A 177 26.84 -11.11 -14.21
C TYR A 177 26.70 -12.64 -14.15
N PRO A 178 25.48 -13.19 -14.05
CA PRO A 178 25.33 -14.62 -13.83
C PRO A 178 25.79 -15.46 -15.02
N PHE A 179 25.87 -14.89 -16.24
CA PHE A 179 26.22 -15.64 -17.44
C PHE A 179 27.09 -14.85 -18.42
N PRO A 180 28.43 -15.01 -18.41
CA PRO A 180 29.32 -14.36 -19.38
C PRO A 180 29.01 -14.78 -20.83
N ASN A 181 28.65 -16.05 -21.05
CA ASN A 181 28.58 -16.67 -22.38
C ASN A 181 27.28 -17.45 -22.68
N GLU A 182 26.25 -17.41 -21.84
CA GLU A 182 24.99 -18.13 -22.12
C GLU A 182 23.96 -17.25 -22.81
N ARG A 183 23.14 -17.90 -23.65
CA ARG A 183 22.01 -17.27 -24.34
C ARG A 183 20.87 -17.12 -23.34
N ILE A 184 20.52 -15.88 -23.01
CA ILE A 184 19.40 -15.56 -22.11
C ILE A 184 18.09 -15.95 -22.81
N ARG A 185 17.13 -16.45 -22.03
CA ARG A 185 15.81 -16.85 -22.52
C ARG A 185 14.73 -16.20 -21.64
N PRO A 186 13.49 -16.06 -22.13
CA PRO A 186 12.36 -15.73 -21.28
C PRO A 186 12.29 -16.69 -20.07
N GLY A 187 12.11 -16.14 -18.88
CA GLY A 187 12.15 -16.87 -17.59
C GLY A 187 13.49 -16.80 -16.84
N THR A 188 14.57 -16.30 -17.45
CA THR A 188 15.86 -16.11 -16.75
C THR A 188 15.74 -14.99 -15.70
N ILE A 189 16.29 -15.22 -14.51
CA ILE A 189 16.34 -14.24 -13.42
C ILE A 189 17.69 -13.51 -13.46
N LEU A 190 17.65 -12.18 -13.47
CA LEU A 190 18.81 -11.30 -13.57
C LEU A 190 18.79 -10.23 -12.48
N ASP A 191 19.98 -9.76 -12.12
CA ASP A 191 20.14 -8.56 -11.29
C ASP A 191 19.83 -7.31 -12.13
N ALA A 192 19.10 -6.36 -11.57
CA ALA A 192 18.85 -5.07 -12.19
C ALA A 192 19.02 -3.93 -11.18
N PHE A 193 19.55 -2.80 -11.62
CA PHE A 193 19.70 -1.58 -10.82
C PHE A 193 18.71 -0.52 -11.28
N MET A 194 17.97 0.05 -10.34
CA MET A 194 16.97 1.06 -10.66
C MET A 194 17.47 2.48 -10.44
N PHE A 195 17.32 3.32 -11.46
CA PHE A 195 17.77 4.71 -11.45
C PHE A 195 16.73 5.65 -12.06
N LYS A 196 16.83 6.95 -11.74
CA LYS A 196 15.99 7.98 -12.39
C LYS A 196 16.54 8.27 -13.78
N SER A 197 15.66 8.40 -14.77
CA SER A 197 16.10 8.80 -16.10
C SER A 197 16.75 10.19 -16.03
N PRO A 198 17.91 10.42 -16.68
CA PRO A 198 18.50 11.75 -16.77
C PRO A 198 17.70 12.70 -17.67
N THR A 199 16.82 12.18 -18.53
CA THR A 199 16.10 12.95 -19.56
C THR A 199 14.61 13.18 -19.26
N GLY A 200 14.12 12.86 -18.06
CA GLY A 200 12.71 13.08 -17.72
C GLY A 200 12.28 12.48 -16.38
N PRO A 201 11.00 12.63 -15.97
CA PRO A 201 10.47 12.12 -14.70
C PRO A 201 10.32 10.58 -14.69
N GLU A 202 10.54 9.94 -15.83
CA GLU A 202 10.41 8.50 -16.02
C GLU A 202 11.54 7.74 -15.31
N LYS A 203 11.24 6.51 -14.90
CA LYS A 203 12.18 5.64 -14.22
C LYS A 203 12.70 4.58 -15.17
N LYS A 204 13.99 4.27 -15.04
CA LYS A 204 14.65 3.23 -15.81
C LYS A 204 15.26 2.19 -14.87
N ILE A 205 15.33 0.96 -15.33
CA ILE A 205 16.18 -0.08 -14.74
C ILE A 205 17.26 -0.46 -15.72
N ARG A 206 18.48 -0.63 -15.22
CA ARG A 206 19.58 -1.26 -15.93
C ARG A 206 19.58 -2.74 -15.58
N VAL A 207 19.29 -3.60 -16.54
CA VAL A 207 19.34 -5.06 -16.37
C VAL A 207 20.75 -5.53 -16.72
N TYR A 208 21.42 -6.20 -15.79
CA TYR A 208 22.78 -6.73 -15.99
C TYR A 208 22.73 -8.10 -16.66
N VAL A 209 22.88 -8.06 -17.98
CA VAL A 209 22.74 -9.22 -18.88
C VAL A 209 24.10 -9.91 -19.07
N GLY A 210 25.16 -9.12 -19.21
CA GLY A 210 26.53 -9.55 -19.46
C GLY A 210 27.41 -8.33 -19.71
N LYS A 211 28.73 -8.41 -19.51
CA LYS A 211 29.64 -7.27 -19.72
C LYS A 211 29.41 -6.67 -21.13
N GLY A 212 28.93 -5.42 -21.18
CA GLY A 212 28.66 -4.70 -22.44
C GLY A 212 27.33 -5.01 -23.13
N ARG A 213 26.45 -5.83 -22.52
CA ARG A 213 25.09 -6.15 -23.02
C ARG A 213 23.98 -5.63 -22.11
N ASP A 214 24.31 -4.71 -21.20
CA ASP A 214 23.34 -4.12 -20.27
C ASP A 214 22.25 -3.37 -21.03
N VAL A 215 21.00 -3.52 -20.57
CA VAL A 215 19.85 -2.87 -21.21
C VAL A 215 19.14 -1.98 -20.21
N ASP A 216 18.88 -0.73 -20.62
CA ASP A 216 18.08 0.22 -19.85
C ASP A 216 16.61 0.16 -20.29
N LEU A 217 15.72 -0.33 -19.44
CA LEU A 217 14.29 -0.46 -19.72
C LEU A 217 13.48 0.59 -18.97
N MET A 218 12.49 1.19 -19.64
CA MET A 218 11.52 2.10 -19.00
C MET A 218 10.47 1.31 -18.24
N ILE A 219 10.07 1.80 -17.07
CA ILE A 219 9.09 1.12 -16.23
C ILE A 219 7.87 2.00 -16.00
N SER A 220 6.69 1.45 -16.30
CA SER A 220 5.41 2.05 -15.92
C SER A 220 4.89 1.41 -14.63
N TYR A 221 4.94 2.19 -13.53
CA TYR A 221 4.30 1.93 -12.23
C TYR A 221 4.93 0.89 -11.27
N ARG A 222 4.75 1.12 -9.95
CA ARG A 222 5.26 0.36 -8.76
C ARG A 222 6.75 0.47 -8.36
N ALA A 223 7.56 1.23 -9.08
CA ALA A 223 9.01 1.33 -8.89
C ALA A 223 9.51 2.34 -7.80
N ASN A 224 8.67 2.82 -6.87
CA ASN A 224 9.15 3.75 -5.81
C ASN A 224 9.99 3.05 -4.73
N ALA A 225 9.76 1.76 -4.49
CA ALA A 225 10.31 1.06 -3.33
C ALA A 225 11.77 0.60 -3.44
N PHE A 226 12.44 0.75 -4.59
CA PHE A 226 13.75 0.12 -4.83
C PHE A 226 14.81 1.06 -5.47
N LEU A 227 14.63 2.38 -5.35
CA LEU A 227 15.55 3.36 -5.93
C LEU A 227 16.94 3.24 -5.27
N GLY A 228 17.98 2.99 -6.08
CA GLY A 228 19.34 2.81 -5.57
C GLY A 228 19.66 1.41 -5.05
N GLU A 229 18.76 0.43 -5.24
CA GLU A 229 18.96 -0.97 -4.85
C GLU A 229 19.12 -1.88 -6.07
N ILE A 230 19.82 -3.02 -5.89
CA ILE A 230 19.81 -4.12 -6.85
C ILE A 230 18.58 -4.99 -6.57
N ILE A 231 17.77 -5.23 -7.59
CA ILE A 231 16.55 -6.03 -7.55
C ILE A 231 16.67 -7.24 -8.48
N LEU A 232 15.87 -8.27 -8.21
CA LEU A 232 15.75 -9.43 -9.09
C LEU A 232 14.61 -9.21 -10.09
N VAL A 233 14.93 -9.37 -11.37
CA VAL A 233 13.95 -9.29 -12.46
C VAL A 233 13.98 -10.56 -13.29
N GLU A 234 12.81 -11.02 -13.71
CA GLU A 234 12.64 -12.16 -14.62
C GLU A 234 12.42 -11.63 -16.04
N VAL A 235 13.19 -12.12 -16.99
CA VAL A 235 13.04 -11.78 -18.41
C VAL A 235 11.68 -12.26 -18.90
N SER A 236 10.85 -11.35 -19.41
CA SER A 236 9.50 -11.69 -19.87
C SER A 236 9.34 -11.63 -21.38
N ALA A 237 10.14 -10.82 -22.07
CA ALA A 237 10.19 -10.77 -23.53
C ALA A 237 11.60 -10.42 -24.03
N MET A 238 11.93 -10.95 -25.21
CA MET A 238 13.18 -10.70 -25.92
C MET A 238 12.92 -10.49 -27.40
N GLU A 239 13.73 -9.64 -28.03
CA GLU A 239 13.80 -9.46 -29.47
C GLU A 239 15.25 -9.77 -29.89
N GLY A 240 15.43 -10.88 -30.59
CA GLY A 240 16.78 -11.44 -30.81
C GLY A 240 17.47 -11.78 -29.49
N ASP A 241 18.68 -11.26 -29.28
CA ASP A 241 19.45 -11.41 -28.04
C ASP A 241 19.26 -10.23 -27.06
N THR A 242 18.31 -9.31 -27.33
CA THR A 242 18.04 -8.13 -26.50
C THR A 242 16.79 -8.32 -25.64
N VAL A 243 16.91 -8.05 -24.34
CA VAL A 243 15.77 -8.05 -23.41
C VAL A 243 14.91 -6.82 -23.66
N THR A 244 13.62 -7.01 -23.93
CA THR A 244 12.68 -5.90 -24.21
C THR A 244 11.67 -5.68 -23.08
N ALA A 245 11.42 -6.70 -22.25
CA ALA A 245 10.58 -6.57 -21.07
C ALA A 245 11.00 -7.51 -19.94
N VAL A 246 10.73 -7.09 -18.71
CA VAL A 246 10.99 -7.88 -17.50
C VAL A 246 9.82 -7.82 -16.53
N ARG A 247 9.73 -8.80 -15.63
CA ARG A 247 8.79 -8.84 -14.50
C ARG A 247 9.55 -8.79 -13.18
N PHE A 248 9.09 -7.97 -12.24
CA PHE A 248 9.70 -7.90 -10.91
C PHE A 248 9.45 -9.19 -10.13
N LYS A 249 10.51 -9.80 -9.60
CA LYS A 249 10.40 -10.81 -8.54
C LYS A 249 10.63 -10.11 -7.20
N ALA A 250 10.14 -10.70 -6.10
CA ALA A 250 10.39 -10.17 -4.77
C ALA A 250 11.91 -9.95 -4.54
N PRO A 251 12.32 -8.93 -3.77
CA PRO A 251 13.73 -8.66 -3.52
C PRO A 251 14.41 -9.89 -2.92
N LYS A 252 15.67 -10.13 -3.31
CA LYS A 252 16.52 -11.19 -2.76
C LYS A 252 16.71 -10.90 -1.27
N ARG A 253 15.91 -11.52 -0.41
CA ARG A 253 16.21 -11.55 1.03
C ARG A 253 17.34 -12.56 1.19
N GLU A 254 18.55 -12.07 1.50
CA GLU A 254 19.56 -12.95 2.10
C GLU A 254 18.92 -13.58 3.33
N ASN A 255 18.82 -14.92 3.35
CA ASN A 255 18.56 -15.63 4.58
C ASN A 255 19.71 -15.29 5.53
N ARG A 256 19.40 -14.51 6.56
CA ARG A 256 20.20 -14.32 7.76
C ARG A 256 19.36 -14.74 8.95
#